data_AF-A0A7C6Z346-F1
#
_entry.id   AF-A0A7C6Z346-F1
#
_cell.length_a   1.000
_cell.length_b   1.000
_cell.length_c   1.000
_cell.angle_alpha   90.00
_cell.angle_beta   90.00
_cell.angle_gamma   90.00
#
_symmetry.space_group_name_H-M   'P 1'
#
loop_
_entity.id
_entity.type
_entity.pdbx_description
1 polymer ?
#
loop_
_entity_poly.entity_id
_entity_poly.type
_entity_poly.pdbx_seq_one_letter_code
_entity_poly.pdbx_strand_id
1 'polypeptide(L)'
;MAEWATLKPKQGLRKEKLTLEGHFWPFLLGLLIARGSILGLYPFGIAFGAALMLHGRKGTIMGLLGVTAGVTSLFLKDLASGLEILLTLLILSLFVPRLRGNKRESLYLGLSTALVTGCVALAVLSFGQFEVSLGMKAAVLGILNGGLTVVFWFALRYQDALWRGSFTREQGIAWLLILIGVLSGLHGITFKEINFSVVVLSFFILFIAQRFGAGAAAGVGAMLGFLPQLEFNPQNLMAAGIYGLAGFGTGAFQKLGKLGLGVAFMSITLMFTVYLQPEVLYSQLLSSGIGLLLFLLFPSTTSQHDFLKDKPMPEVESTVTKVKTVADIFDQIAYSAQAAEAEVGKSKPEIPELMNVLVERVCKNCPTLDTCWTREFYRTYHLLFNLFEWVEREEEMNVQNLPVEWKRHCGKLKEMLLGVQFIMEHEKSIESWRSRLTANQEALARQFQSVSQVIGHLAKELNARHNVE
;
A
#
# COMPACT_ATOMS: atom_id res chain seq x y z
N MET A 1 -8.84 -54.20 14.98
CA MET A 1 -8.11 -55.23 14.20
C MET A 1 -8.55 -55.09 12.75
N ALA A 2 -7.57 -54.84 11.87
CA ALA A 2 -7.56 -54.90 10.39
C ALA A 2 -8.69 -54.23 9.59
N GLU A 3 -8.34 -53.20 8.80
CA GLU A 3 -8.54 -53.13 7.33
C GLU A 3 -8.42 -51.71 6.76
N TRP A 4 -7.28 -51.00 6.90
CA TRP A 4 -7.01 -49.78 6.08
C TRP A 4 -5.59 -49.75 5.54
N ALA A 5 -5.17 -50.84 4.91
CA ALA A 5 -3.84 -50.95 4.32
C ALA A 5 -3.87 -51.52 2.90
N THR A 6 -4.69 -50.99 2.00
CA THR A 6 -4.46 -51.14 0.55
C THR A 6 -5.09 -49.98 -0.22
N LEU A 7 -4.28 -48.96 -0.50
CA LEU A 7 -4.35 -48.13 -1.71
C LEU A 7 -3.18 -47.13 -1.64
N LYS A 8 -1.95 -47.64 -1.83
CA LYS A 8 -0.82 -46.81 -2.24
C LYS A 8 -1.03 -46.49 -3.72
N PRO A 9 -1.35 -45.25 -4.13
CA PRO A 9 -1.32 -44.93 -5.54
C PRO A 9 0.15 -44.91 -5.98
N LYS A 10 0.44 -45.65 -7.06
CA LYS A 10 1.73 -45.84 -7.73
C LYS A 10 2.59 -44.56 -7.73
N GLN A 11 3.54 -44.47 -6.80
CA GLN A 11 4.59 -43.44 -6.75
C GLN A 11 5.72 -43.66 -7.79
N GLY A 12 5.61 -44.68 -8.66
CA GLY A 12 6.65 -45.03 -9.64
C GLY A 12 6.63 -44.20 -10.92
N LEU A 13 5.45 -43.81 -11.44
CA LEU A 13 5.32 -43.18 -12.77
C LEU A 13 5.42 -41.65 -12.78
N ARG A 14 5.50 -41.00 -11.61
CA ARG A 14 5.61 -39.53 -11.49
C ARG A 14 7.06 -39.03 -11.37
N LYS A 15 8.02 -39.93 -11.11
CA LYS A 15 9.44 -39.57 -10.98
C LYS A 15 10.18 -39.44 -12.31
N GLU A 16 9.75 -40.16 -13.36
CA GLU A 16 10.41 -40.09 -14.68
C GLU A 16 9.94 -38.92 -15.56
N LYS A 17 8.71 -38.39 -15.39
CA LYS A 17 8.30 -37.15 -16.09
C LYS A 17 8.93 -35.87 -15.52
N LEU A 18 9.52 -35.94 -14.32
CA LEU A 18 10.12 -34.77 -13.66
C LEU A 18 11.56 -34.44 -14.10
N THR A 19 12.22 -35.31 -14.87
CA THR A 19 13.62 -35.09 -15.28
C THR A 19 13.73 -34.22 -16.55
N LEU A 20 12.76 -34.27 -17.46
CA LEU A 20 12.65 -33.36 -18.61
C LEU A 20 12.10 -31.97 -18.20
N GLU A 21 11.11 -31.93 -17.29
CA GLU A 21 10.61 -30.66 -16.71
C GLU A 21 11.63 -29.96 -15.80
N GLY A 22 12.52 -30.72 -15.14
CA GLY A 22 13.52 -30.16 -14.23
C GLY A 22 14.63 -29.33 -14.90
N HIS A 23 14.91 -29.56 -16.19
CA HIS A 23 15.95 -28.85 -16.94
C HIS A 23 15.38 -27.80 -17.91
N PHE A 24 14.22 -28.07 -18.51
CA PHE A 24 13.60 -27.17 -19.48
C PHE A 24 13.02 -25.90 -18.83
N TRP A 25 12.39 -26.04 -17.66
CA TRP A 25 11.79 -24.90 -16.94
C TRP A 25 12.80 -23.80 -16.54
N PRO A 26 13.95 -24.11 -15.90
CA PRO A 26 14.95 -23.08 -15.59
C PRO A 26 15.60 -22.48 -16.84
N PHE A 27 15.73 -23.24 -17.94
CA PHE A 27 16.21 -22.71 -19.22
C PHE A 27 15.25 -21.65 -19.78
N LEU A 28 13.95 -21.96 -19.86
CA LEU A 28 12.93 -21.05 -20.36
C LEU A 28 12.81 -19.79 -19.49
N LEU A 29 12.81 -19.95 -18.17
CA LEU A 29 12.81 -18.82 -17.23
C LEU A 29 14.06 -17.96 -17.40
N GLY A 30 15.24 -18.56 -17.51
CA GLY A 30 16.49 -17.84 -17.73
C GLY A 30 16.47 -17.02 -19.02
N LEU A 31 15.97 -17.60 -20.12
CA LEU A 31 15.88 -16.95 -21.42
C LEU A 31 14.95 -15.74 -21.42
N LEU A 32 13.80 -15.85 -20.74
CA LEU A 32 12.82 -14.76 -20.66
C LEU A 32 13.32 -13.67 -19.69
N ILE A 33 13.67 -14.04 -18.46
CA ILE A 33 14.03 -13.10 -17.38
C ILE A 33 15.28 -12.27 -17.75
N ALA A 34 16.24 -12.86 -18.48
CA ALA A 34 17.46 -12.16 -18.89
C ALA A 34 17.20 -10.95 -19.82
N ARG A 35 16.06 -10.93 -20.53
CA ARG A 35 15.67 -9.82 -21.41
C ARG A 35 14.97 -8.67 -20.68
N GLY A 36 14.60 -8.86 -19.42
CA GLY A 36 13.84 -7.86 -18.67
C GLY A 36 14.69 -6.62 -18.39
N SER A 37 14.20 -5.47 -18.82
CA SER A 37 14.85 -4.18 -18.61
C SER A 37 14.09 -3.32 -17.61
N ILE A 38 14.81 -2.68 -16.69
CA ILE A 38 14.32 -1.63 -15.80
C ILE A 38 15.13 -0.37 -16.12
N LEU A 39 14.48 0.70 -16.60
CA LEU A 39 15.13 1.99 -16.89
C LEU A 39 16.35 1.86 -17.82
N GLY A 40 16.29 0.96 -18.79
CA GLY A 40 17.39 0.65 -19.71
C GLY A 40 18.52 -0.22 -19.14
N LEU A 41 18.38 -0.75 -17.92
CA LEU A 41 19.32 -1.67 -17.28
C LEU A 41 18.73 -3.08 -17.21
N TYR A 42 19.56 -4.13 -17.21
CA TYR A 42 19.11 -5.54 -17.22
C TYR A 42 19.46 -6.30 -15.92
N PRO A 43 18.86 -5.94 -14.77
CA PRO A 43 19.20 -6.55 -13.49
C PRO A 43 18.70 -8.00 -13.36
N PHE A 44 17.56 -8.31 -13.99
CA PHE A 44 16.88 -9.58 -13.75
C PHE A 44 17.70 -10.82 -14.16
N GLY A 45 18.46 -10.73 -15.26
CA GLY A 45 19.34 -11.82 -15.71
C GLY A 45 20.47 -12.12 -14.74
N ILE A 46 21.14 -11.07 -14.23
CA ILE A 46 22.22 -11.19 -13.25
C ILE A 46 21.69 -11.80 -11.95
N ALA A 47 20.56 -11.27 -11.46
CA ALA A 47 19.93 -11.74 -10.24
C ALA A 47 19.49 -13.20 -10.31
N PHE A 48 18.88 -13.61 -11.43
CA PHE A 48 18.42 -14.99 -11.61
C PHE A 48 19.59 -15.96 -11.78
N GLY A 49 20.63 -15.59 -12.54
CA GLY A 49 21.84 -16.40 -12.70
C GLY A 49 22.55 -16.62 -11.36
N ALA A 50 22.72 -15.57 -10.56
CA ALA A 50 23.33 -15.66 -9.23
C ALA A 50 22.52 -16.54 -8.26
N ALA A 51 21.19 -16.42 -8.27
CA ALA A 51 20.31 -17.25 -7.45
C ALA A 51 20.39 -18.74 -7.84
N LEU A 52 20.46 -19.05 -9.14
CA LEU A 52 20.63 -20.42 -9.65
C LEU A 52 21.96 -21.05 -9.24
N MET A 53 23.05 -20.27 -9.24
CA MET A 53 24.38 -20.72 -8.84
C MET A 53 24.42 -21.15 -7.37
N LEU A 54 23.75 -20.41 -6.47
CA LEU A 54 23.69 -20.79 -5.05
C LEU A 54 22.75 -21.98 -4.80
N HIS A 55 21.66 -22.09 -5.56
CA HIS A 55 20.70 -23.19 -5.39
C HIS A 55 21.33 -24.57 -5.71
N GLY A 56 22.22 -24.64 -6.70
CA GLY A 56 23.10 -25.78 -6.95
C GLY A 56 22.40 -27.13 -7.15
N ARG A 57 21.26 -27.16 -7.87
CA ARG A 57 20.55 -28.37 -8.31
C ARG A 57 20.88 -28.69 -9.78
N LYS A 58 20.47 -29.88 -10.27
CA LYS A 58 20.76 -30.39 -11.63
C LYS A 58 20.36 -29.44 -12.78
N GLY A 59 19.43 -28.51 -12.55
CA GLY A 59 18.98 -27.51 -13.54
C GLY A 59 19.81 -26.21 -13.63
N THR A 60 20.82 -26.00 -12.77
CA THR A 60 21.58 -24.73 -12.73
C THR A 60 22.29 -24.44 -14.06
N ILE A 61 22.93 -25.44 -14.68
CA ILE A 61 23.67 -25.26 -15.94
C ILE A 61 22.70 -24.89 -17.07
N MET A 62 21.54 -25.54 -17.13
CA MET A 62 20.52 -25.24 -18.14
C MET A 62 19.89 -23.86 -17.93
N GLY A 63 19.67 -23.45 -16.68
CA GLY A 63 19.22 -22.08 -16.39
C GLY A 63 20.24 -21.02 -16.80
N LEU A 64 21.53 -21.26 -16.56
CA LEU A 64 22.61 -20.36 -17.01
C LEU A 64 22.72 -20.30 -18.54
N LEU A 65 22.60 -21.44 -19.22
CA LEU A 65 22.50 -21.47 -20.70
C LEU A 65 21.27 -20.72 -21.22
N GLY A 66 20.16 -20.75 -20.48
CA GLY A 66 18.98 -19.95 -20.78
C GLY A 66 19.27 -18.46 -20.65
N VAL A 67 19.92 -18.04 -19.56
CA VAL A 67 20.31 -16.63 -19.35
C VAL A 67 21.27 -16.15 -20.44
N THR A 68 22.30 -16.94 -20.79
CA THR A 68 23.22 -16.56 -21.86
C THR A 68 22.51 -16.48 -23.21
N ALA A 69 21.62 -17.42 -23.53
CA ALA A 69 20.80 -17.35 -24.74
C ALA A 69 19.88 -16.11 -24.75
N GLY A 70 19.27 -15.75 -23.62
CA GLY A 70 18.48 -14.52 -23.49
C GLY A 70 19.31 -13.26 -23.72
N VAL A 71 20.52 -13.20 -23.16
CA VAL A 71 21.48 -12.10 -23.39
C VAL A 71 21.93 -12.03 -24.84
N THR A 72 22.07 -13.17 -25.55
CA THR A 72 22.44 -13.13 -26.97
C THR A 72 21.42 -12.40 -27.84
N SER A 73 20.14 -12.43 -27.45
CA SER A 73 19.10 -11.64 -28.12
C SER A 73 19.24 -10.14 -27.88
N LEU A 74 19.95 -9.71 -26.83
CA LEU A 74 20.19 -8.30 -26.51
C LEU A 74 21.39 -7.72 -27.24
N PHE A 75 22.36 -8.55 -27.69
CA PHE A 75 23.52 -8.08 -28.45
C PHE A 75 23.16 -7.30 -29.73
N LEU A 76 21.99 -7.57 -30.31
CA LEU A 76 21.48 -6.83 -31.46
C LEU A 76 21.05 -5.40 -31.14
N LYS A 77 20.74 -5.10 -29.87
CA LYS A 77 20.29 -3.78 -29.41
C LYS A 77 21.38 -3.02 -28.66
N ASP A 78 22.11 -3.71 -27.77
CA ASP A 78 23.13 -3.10 -26.94
C ASP A 78 24.22 -4.13 -26.57
N LEU A 79 25.36 -4.01 -27.25
CA LEU A 79 26.51 -4.89 -27.05
C LEU A 79 27.16 -4.71 -25.67
N ALA A 80 27.15 -3.49 -25.12
CA ALA A 80 27.86 -3.16 -23.89
C ALA A 80 27.20 -3.81 -22.67
N SER A 81 25.87 -3.67 -22.55
CA SER A 81 25.12 -4.28 -21.45
C SER A 81 25.12 -5.81 -21.52
N GLY A 82 25.09 -6.39 -22.72
CA GLY A 82 25.22 -7.85 -22.88
C GLY A 82 26.56 -8.39 -22.37
N LEU A 83 27.67 -7.70 -22.67
CA LEU A 83 29.00 -8.07 -22.18
C LEU A 83 29.12 -7.88 -20.66
N GLU A 84 28.53 -6.82 -20.11
CA GLU A 84 28.49 -6.56 -18.66
C GLU A 84 27.80 -7.70 -17.90
N ILE A 85 26.65 -8.18 -18.39
CA ILE A 85 25.91 -9.30 -17.78
C ILE A 85 26.73 -10.59 -17.83
N LEU A 86 27.41 -10.88 -18.94
CA LEU A 86 28.25 -12.08 -19.04
C LEU A 86 29.48 -12.01 -18.12
N LEU A 87 30.14 -10.85 -18.04
CA LEU A 87 31.28 -10.62 -17.15
C LEU A 87 30.89 -10.75 -15.68
N THR A 88 29.77 -10.14 -15.28
CA THR A 88 29.27 -10.23 -13.89
C THR A 88 28.91 -11.67 -13.53
N LEU A 89 28.22 -12.40 -14.40
CA LEU A 89 27.90 -13.82 -14.18
C LEU A 89 29.15 -14.69 -14.13
N LEU A 90 30.16 -14.43 -14.97
CA LEU A 90 31.43 -15.15 -14.95
C LEU A 90 32.13 -14.98 -13.59
N ILE A 91 32.25 -13.74 -13.12
CA ILE A 91 32.87 -13.43 -11.81
C ILE A 91 32.07 -14.10 -10.69
N LEU A 92 30.73 -13.99 -10.70
CA LEU A 92 29.87 -14.61 -9.70
C LEU A 92 29.97 -16.14 -9.69
N SER A 93 30.16 -16.77 -10.85
CA SER A 93 30.33 -18.23 -10.94
C SER A 93 31.56 -18.75 -10.18
N LEU A 94 32.58 -17.90 -10.00
CA LEU A 94 33.79 -18.24 -9.24
C LEU A 94 33.56 -18.12 -7.73
N PHE A 95 32.80 -17.12 -7.28
CA PHE A 95 32.64 -16.81 -5.85
C PHE A 95 31.42 -17.46 -5.20
N VAL A 96 30.27 -17.47 -5.89
CA VAL A 96 28.97 -17.88 -5.33
C VAL A 96 28.94 -19.36 -4.87
N PRO A 97 29.49 -20.33 -5.61
CA PRO A 97 29.50 -21.72 -5.16
C PRO A 97 30.26 -21.94 -3.84
N ARG A 98 31.23 -21.07 -3.52
CA ARG A 98 32.02 -21.15 -2.27
C ARG A 98 31.25 -20.67 -1.04
N LEU A 99 30.15 -19.93 -1.23
CA LEU A 99 29.30 -19.41 -0.15
C LEU A 99 28.26 -20.44 0.33
N ARG A 100 28.16 -21.59 -0.34
CA ARG A 100 27.16 -22.64 -0.07
C ARG A 100 27.40 -23.28 1.30
N GLY A 101 26.36 -23.33 2.14
CA GLY A 101 26.41 -24.00 3.44
C GLY A 101 26.65 -23.09 4.65
N ASN A 102 26.76 -21.77 4.47
CA ASN A 102 26.86 -20.83 5.58
C ASN A 102 25.46 -20.43 6.12
N LYS A 103 25.32 -20.19 7.43
CA LYS A 103 24.03 -19.82 8.06
C LYS A 103 23.42 -18.53 7.52
N ARG A 104 24.24 -17.65 6.94
CA ARG A 104 23.82 -16.36 6.33
C ARG A 104 24.03 -16.33 4.81
N GLU A 105 23.95 -17.48 4.13
CA GLU A 105 24.19 -17.61 2.68
C GLU A 105 23.38 -16.61 1.84
N SER A 106 22.12 -16.33 2.21
CA SER A 106 21.28 -15.35 1.52
C SER A 106 21.82 -13.93 1.59
N LEU A 107 22.36 -13.50 2.73
CA LEU A 107 22.86 -12.14 2.93
C LEU A 107 24.20 -11.96 2.22
N TYR A 108 25.07 -12.96 2.29
CA TYR A 108 26.33 -12.95 1.54
C TYR A 108 26.12 -12.97 0.02
N LEU A 109 25.10 -13.68 -0.46
CA LEU A 109 24.73 -13.69 -1.88
C LEU A 109 24.26 -12.31 -2.36
N GLY A 110 23.37 -11.66 -1.61
CA GLY A 110 22.90 -10.32 -1.95
C GLY A 110 24.04 -9.28 -1.93
N LEU A 111 24.92 -9.36 -0.94
CA LEU A 111 26.05 -8.43 -0.83
C LEU A 111 27.10 -8.67 -1.94
N SER A 112 27.44 -9.93 -2.23
CA SER A 112 28.42 -10.24 -3.27
C SER A 112 27.93 -9.85 -4.66
N THR A 113 26.63 -10.06 -4.94
CA THR A 113 26.02 -9.69 -6.22
C THR A 113 25.91 -8.19 -6.39
N ALA A 114 25.56 -7.46 -5.33
CA ALA A 114 25.56 -6.00 -5.35
C ALA A 114 26.96 -5.41 -5.58
N LEU A 115 27.97 -5.92 -4.86
CA LEU A 115 29.35 -5.46 -4.99
C LEU A 115 29.94 -5.78 -6.36
N VAL A 116 29.82 -7.03 -6.83
CA VAL A 116 30.37 -7.43 -8.14
C VAL A 116 29.70 -6.64 -9.26
N THR A 117 28.39 -6.47 -9.22
CA THR A 117 27.70 -5.73 -10.28
C THR A 117 28.07 -4.25 -10.26
N GLY A 118 28.12 -3.62 -9.08
CA GLY A 118 28.56 -2.23 -8.95
C GLY A 118 30.00 -2.01 -9.41
N CYS A 119 30.93 -2.91 -9.06
CA CYS A 119 32.32 -2.84 -9.48
C CYS A 119 32.49 -3.04 -10.99
N VAL A 120 31.79 -4.01 -11.59
CA VAL A 120 31.87 -4.24 -13.05
C VAL A 120 31.26 -3.06 -13.81
N ALA A 121 30.11 -2.54 -13.37
CA ALA A 121 29.49 -1.36 -13.95
C ALA A 121 30.45 -0.14 -13.88
N LEU A 122 31.07 0.13 -12.73
CA LEU A 122 32.07 1.19 -12.59
C LEU A 122 33.32 0.97 -13.46
N ALA A 123 33.78 -0.28 -13.59
CA ALA A 123 34.93 -0.60 -14.44
C ALA A 123 34.61 -0.35 -15.92
N VAL A 124 33.44 -0.74 -16.41
CA VAL A 124 33.00 -0.46 -17.79
C VAL A 124 32.89 1.05 -18.03
N LEU A 125 32.38 1.80 -17.05
CA LEU A 125 32.29 3.27 -17.12
C LEU A 125 33.65 3.97 -17.10
N SER A 126 34.66 3.39 -16.45
CA SER A 126 36.02 3.95 -16.38
C SER A 126 36.77 3.95 -17.72
N PHE A 127 36.32 3.14 -18.70
CA PHE A 127 36.82 3.19 -20.07
C PHE A 127 36.19 4.33 -20.90
N GLY A 128 35.15 5.00 -20.39
CA GLY A 128 34.52 6.20 -20.96
C GLY A 128 34.80 7.47 -20.14
N GLN A 129 34.21 8.61 -20.54
CA GLN A 129 34.26 9.82 -19.72
C GLN A 129 33.40 9.64 -18.46
N PHE A 130 34.02 9.80 -17.28
CA PHE A 130 33.34 9.59 -16.01
C PHE A 130 32.38 10.75 -15.70
N GLU A 131 31.08 10.53 -15.90
CA GLU A 131 30.04 11.43 -15.39
C GLU A 131 29.51 10.94 -14.04
N VAL A 132 29.30 11.86 -13.10
CA VAL A 132 28.73 11.57 -11.77
C VAL A 132 27.35 10.89 -11.87
N SER A 133 26.59 11.22 -12.91
CA SER A 133 25.29 10.61 -13.24
C SER A 133 25.37 9.09 -13.49
N LEU A 134 26.48 8.62 -14.09
CA LEU A 134 26.71 7.21 -14.43
C LEU A 134 27.14 6.40 -13.21
N GLY A 135 27.94 6.98 -12.31
CA GLY A 135 28.30 6.35 -11.03
C GLY A 135 27.08 6.06 -10.14
N MET A 136 26.11 6.97 -10.10
CA MET A 136 24.84 6.75 -9.38
C MET A 136 24.02 5.60 -9.98
N LYS A 137 23.98 5.49 -11.32
CA LYS A 137 23.31 4.37 -12.01
C LYS A 137 23.93 3.03 -11.66
N ALA A 138 25.26 2.93 -11.61
CA ALA A 138 25.97 1.72 -11.22
C ALA A 138 25.67 1.29 -9.77
N ALA A 139 25.59 2.24 -8.83
CA ALA A 139 25.24 1.96 -7.44
C ALA A 139 23.79 1.45 -7.30
N VAL A 140 22.84 2.10 -7.97
CA VAL A 140 21.43 1.68 -7.98
C VAL A 140 21.29 0.28 -8.59
N LEU A 141 22.00 0.00 -9.69
CA LEU A 141 22.02 -1.31 -10.33
C LEU A 141 22.55 -2.41 -9.38
N GLY A 142 23.63 -2.12 -8.65
CA GLY A 142 24.18 -3.05 -7.66
C GLY A 142 23.16 -3.38 -6.56
N ILE A 143 22.55 -2.37 -5.94
CA ILE A 143 21.56 -2.56 -4.87
C ILE A 143 20.35 -3.36 -5.38
N LEU A 144 19.84 -3.00 -6.56
CA LEU A 144 18.70 -3.68 -7.17
C LEU A 144 18.99 -5.16 -7.45
N ASN A 145 20.17 -5.46 -8.01
CA ASN A 145 20.62 -6.83 -8.27
C ASN A 145 20.79 -7.63 -6.97
N GLY A 146 21.37 -7.05 -5.93
CA GLY A 146 21.50 -7.70 -4.63
C GLY A 146 20.17 -8.09 -4.02
N GLY A 147 19.21 -7.16 -4.02
CA GLY A 147 17.85 -7.39 -3.51
C GLY A 147 17.09 -8.45 -4.31
N LEU A 148 17.06 -8.31 -5.64
CA LEU A 148 16.38 -9.27 -6.53
C LEU A 148 16.98 -10.67 -6.41
N THR A 149 18.31 -10.78 -6.28
CA THR A 149 18.97 -12.09 -6.15
C THR A 149 18.49 -12.84 -4.90
N VAL A 150 18.37 -12.15 -3.76
CA VAL A 150 17.89 -12.72 -2.50
C VAL A 150 16.46 -13.24 -2.65
N VAL A 151 15.59 -12.44 -3.27
CA VAL A 151 14.19 -12.82 -3.51
C VAL A 151 14.09 -14.02 -4.45
N PHE A 152 14.83 -14.03 -5.55
CA PHE A 152 14.82 -15.14 -6.50
C PHE A 152 15.38 -16.42 -5.89
N TRP A 153 16.44 -16.31 -5.07
CA TRP A 153 16.97 -17.44 -4.34
C TRP A 153 15.92 -18.01 -3.35
N PHE A 154 15.21 -17.14 -2.62
CA PHE A 154 14.13 -17.55 -1.72
C PHE A 154 13.02 -18.27 -2.48
N ALA A 155 12.56 -17.72 -3.61
CA ALA A 155 11.53 -18.34 -4.45
C ALA A 155 11.96 -19.72 -4.99
N LEU A 156 13.21 -19.85 -5.47
CA LEU A 156 13.77 -21.12 -5.96
C LEU A 156 13.93 -22.16 -4.84
N ARG A 157 14.33 -21.75 -3.63
CA ARG A 157 14.44 -22.65 -2.46
C ARG A 157 13.11 -23.28 -2.09
N TYR A 158 12.01 -22.55 -2.23
CA TYR A 158 10.66 -23.01 -1.90
C TYR A 158 9.82 -23.42 -3.11
N GLN A 159 10.45 -23.81 -4.23
CA GLN A 159 9.75 -24.21 -5.46
C GLN A 159 8.80 -25.40 -5.24
N ASP A 160 9.07 -26.29 -4.28
CA ASP A 160 8.21 -27.44 -3.96
C ASP A 160 6.86 -27.01 -3.32
N ALA A 161 6.75 -25.79 -2.79
CA ALA A 161 5.49 -25.23 -2.31
C ALA A 161 4.57 -24.83 -3.48
N LEU A 162 5.16 -24.40 -4.61
CA LEU A 162 4.42 -24.04 -5.82
C LEU A 162 3.64 -25.23 -6.39
N TRP A 163 4.28 -26.38 -6.46
CA TRP A 163 3.66 -27.62 -6.96
C TRP A 163 2.62 -28.22 -6.03
N ARG A 164 2.70 -27.90 -4.72
CA ARG A 164 1.74 -28.37 -3.71
C ARG A 164 0.53 -27.45 -3.57
N GLY A 165 0.55 -26.25 -4.17
CA GLY A 165 -0.57 -25.31 -4.16
C GLY A 165 -0.83 -24.66 -2.79
N SER A 166 0.10 -24.77 -1.85
CA SER A 166 0.02 -24.21 -0.50
C SER A 166 1.13 -23.16 -0.31
N PHE A 167 0.79 -21.88 -0.49
CA PHE A 167 1.75 -20.77 -0.41
C PHE A 167 1.59 -20.02 0.91
N THR A 168 2.71 -19.64 1.52
CA THR A 168 2.71 -18.54 2.48
C THR A 168 2.64 -17.19 1.74
N ARG A 169 2.22 -16.12 2.43
CA ARG A 169 2.13 -14.78 1.83
C ARG A 169 3.45 -14.31 1.22
N GLU A 170 4.56 -14.58 1.91
CA GLU A 170 5.92 -14.24 1.47
C GLU A 170 6.34 -15.01 0.21
N GLN A 171 6.02 -16.31 0.13
CA GLN A 171 6.29 -17.12 -1.05
C GLN A 171 5.48 -16.64 -2.26
N GLY A 172 4.23 -16.22 -2.05
CA GLY A 172 3.40 -15.64 -3.11
C GLY A 172 4.02 -14.37 -3.70
N ILE A 173 4.51 -13.47 -2.86
CA ILE A 173 5.17 -12.22 -3.30
C ILE A 173 6.48 -12.53 -4.05
N ALA A 174 7.27 -13.50 -3.57
CA ALA A 174 8.52 -13.86 -4.23
C ALA A 174 8.29 -14.45 -5.64
N TRP A 175 7.27 -15.29 -5.81
CA TRP A 175 6.87 -15.80 -7.12
C TRP A 175 6.25 -14.73 -8.02
N LEU A 176 5.52 -13.78 -7.45
CA LEU A 176 5.01 -12.62 -8.19
C LEU A 176 6.17 -11.78 -8.77
N LEU A 177 7.27 -11.60 -8.02
CA LEU A 177 8.45 -10.89 -8.50
C LEU A 177 9.18 -11.64 -9.63
N ILE A 178 9.23 -12.98 -9.59
CA ILE A 178 9.71 -13.77 -10.74
C ILE A 178 8.80 -13.56 -11.95
N LEU A 179 7.47 -13.56 -11.75
CA LEU A 179 6.51 -13.34 -12.83
C LEU A 179 6.68 -11.94 -13.46
N ILE A 180 6.91 -10.91 -12.64
CA ILE A 180 7.23 -9.56 -13.12
C ILE A 180 8.49 -9.57 -13.99
N GLY A 181 9.55 -10.27 -13.57
CA GLY A 181 10.78 -10.43 -14.36
C GLY A 181 10.52 -11.12 -15.71
N VAL A 182 9.67 -12.14 -15.74
CA VAL A 182 9.25 -12.82 -16.98
C VAL A 182 8.46 -11.88 -17.90
N LEU A 183 7.49 -11.13 -17.36
CA LEU A 183 6.71 -10.17 -18.13
C LEU A 183 7.55 -9.02 -18.68
N SER A 184 8.55 -8.56 -17.90
CA SER A 184 9.52 -7.56 -18.34
C SER A 184 10.35 -8.09 -19.51
N GLY A 185 10.76 -9.36 -19.46
CA GLY A 185 11.49 -10.01 -20.55
C GLY A 185 10.69 -10.28 -21.82
N LEU A 186 9.37 -10.48 -21.68
CA LEU A 186 8.43 -10.59 -22.79
C LEU A 186 8.09 -9.24 -23.43
N HIS A 187 8.49 -8.14 -22.80
CA HIS A 187 8.21 -6.81 -23.30
C HIS A 187 8.92 -6.56 -24.65
N GLY A 188 8.21 -5.94 -25.59
CA GLY A 188 8.69 -5.70 -26.95
C GLY A 188 8.72 -6.93 -27.87
N ILE A 189 8.23 -8.10 -27.42
CA ILE A 189 7.98 -9.25 -28.30
C ILE A 189 6.56 -9.14 -28.85
N THR A 190 6.45 -8.57 -30.04
CA THR A 190 5.21 -8.51 -30.81
C THR A 190 5.29 -9.43 -32.02
N PHE A 191 4.26 -10.23 -32.23
CA PHE A 191 4.11 -11.00 -33.47
C PHE A 191 2.87 -10.50 -34.20
N LYS A 192 3.09 -9.79 -35.31
CA LYS A 192 2.07 -8.95 -35.97
C LYS A 192 1.51 -7.93 -34.98
N GLU A 193 0.25 -8.10 -34.56
CA GLU A 193 -0.46 -7.21 -33.64
C GLU A 193 -0.66 -7.83 -32.25
N ILE A 194 -0.13 -9.04 -32.01
CA ILE A 194 -0.24 -9.74 -30.72
C ILE A 194 0.94 -9.36 -29.84
N ASN A 195 0.64 -8.86 -28.64
CA ASN A 195 1.62 -8.61 -27.59
C ASN A 195 1.61 -9.75 -26.57
N PHE A 196 2.68 -10.55 -26.55
CA PHE A 196 2.78 -11.71 -25.66
C PHE A 196 2.82 -11.34 -24.17
N SER A 197 3.35 -10.16 -23.83
CA SER A 197 3.35 -9.68 -22.44
C SER A 197 1.91 -9.50 -21.93
N VAL A 198 1.03 -8.92 -22.76
CA VAL A 198 -0.40 -8.72 -22.43
C VAL A 198 -1.15 -10.05 -22.33
N VAL A 199 -0.83 -11.04 -23.19
CA VAL A 199 -1.43 -12.38 -23.14
C VAL A 199 -1.15 -13.04 -21.78
N VAL A 200 0.12 -13.07 -21.36
CA VAL A 200 0.54 -13.71 -20.10
C VAL A 200 -0.02 -12.94 -18.91
N LEU A 201 0.03 -11.61 -18.94
CA LEU A 201 -0.53 -10.75 -17.89
C LEU A 201 -2.04 -11.01 -17.71
N SER A 202 -2.81 -11.05 -18.80
CA SER A 202 -4.25 -11.30 -18.77
C SER A 202 -4.58 -12.66 -18.19
N PHE A 203 -3.82 -13.70 -18.57
CA PHE A 203 -3.96 -15.04 -18.00
C PHE A 203 -3.77 -15.05 -16.48
N PHE A 204 -2.69 -14.42 -15.98
CA PHE A 204 -2.42 -14.41 -14.54
C PHE A 204 -3.43 -13.58 -13.74
N ILE A 205 -3.94 -12.47 -14.28
CA ILE A 205 -5.01 -11.71 -13.63
C ILE A 205 -6.27 -12.57 -13.48
N LEU A 206 -6.69 -13.25 -14.54
CA LEU A 206 -7.85 -14.16 -14.49
C LEU A 206 -7.63 -15.33 -13.53
N PHE A 207 -6.43 -15.93 -13.55
CA PHE A 207 -6.06 -17.02 -12.65
C PHE A 207 -6.15 -16.61 -11.17
N ILE A 208 -5.66 -15.42 -10.85
CA ILE A 208 -5.67 -14.89 -9.48
C ILE A 208 -7.07 -14.44 -9.07
N ALA A 209 -7.81 -13.80 -9.98
CA ALA A 209 -9.22 -13.43 -9.76
C ALA A 209 -10.08 -14.64 -9.43
N GLN A 210 -9.85 -15.78 -10.11
CA GLN A 210 -10.59 -17.02 -9.85
C GLN A 210 -10.28 -17.60 -8.46
N ARG A 211 -9.05 -17.46 -7.96
CA ARG A 211 -8.58 -18.17 -6.75
C ARG A 211 -8.58 -17.31 -5.48
N PHE A 212 -8.27 -16.03 -5.60
CA PHE A 212 -8.04 -15.11 -4.47
C PHE A 212 -9.00 -13.91 -4.45
N GLY A 213 -9.87 -13.76 -5.46
CA GLY A 213 -10.91 -12.74 -5.52
C GLY A 213 -10.42 -11.33 -5.90
N ALA A 214 -11.32 -10.35 -5.76
CA ALA A 214 -11.15 -8.97 -6.26
C ALA A 214 -9.91 -8.25 -5.73
N GLY A 215 -9.68 -8.26 -4.41
CA GLY A 215 -8.58 -7.49 -3.80
C GLY A 215 -7.19 -7.97 -4.23
N ALA A 216 -6.98 -9.28 -4.24
CA ALA A 216 -5.72 -9.87 -4.68
C ALA A 216 -5.48 -9.67 -6.19
N ALA A 217 -6.53 -9.83 -7.01
CA ALA A 217 -6.45 -9.60 -8.44
C ALA A 217 -6.19 -8.12 -8.79
N ALA A 218 -6.75 -7.18 -8.03
CA ALA A 218 -6.48 -5.76 -8.21
C ALA A 218 -5.02 -5.40 -7.91
N GLY A 219 -4.49 -5.86 -6.77
CA GLY A 219 -3.10 -5.62 -6.40
C GLY A 219 -2.11 -6.23 -7.39
N VAL A 220 -2.36 -7.49 -7.80
CA VAL A 220 -1.51 -8.15 -8.80
C VAL A 220 -1.67 -7.53 -10.18
N GLY A 221 -2.88 -7.13 -10.59
CA GLY A 221 -3.10 -6.42 -11.85
C GLY A 221 -2.34 -5.09 -11.91
N ALA A 222 -2.38 -4.31 -10.84
CA ALA A 222 -1.61 -3.06 -10.75
C ALA A 222 -0.09 -3.33 -10.78
N MET A 223 0.38 -4.33 -10.04
CA MET A 223 1.80 -4.67 -10.00
C MET A 223 2.30 -5.19 -11.35
N LEU A 224 1.60 -6.11 -12.00
CA LEU A 224 1.99 -6.66 -13.31
C LEU A 224 1.82 -5.62 -14.42
N GLY A 225 0.91 -4.66 -14.29
CA GLY A 225 0.76 -3.57 -15.25
C GLY A 225 1.88 -2.53 -15.19
N PHE A 226 2.44 -2.28 -14.00
CA PHE A 226 3.48 -1.26 -13.80
C PHE A 226 4.91 -1.79 -13.78
N LEU A 227 5.19 -2.78 -12.91
CA LEU A 227 6.56 -3.17 -12.57
C LEU A 227 7.39 -3.73 -13.74
N PRO A 228 6.81 -4.40 -14.76
CA PRO A 228 7.59 -4.87 -15.91
C PRO A 228 8.24 -3.74 -16.73
N GLN A 229 7.67 -2.53 -16.68
CA GLN A 229 8.09 -1.36 -17.44
C GLN A 229 8.26 -0.17 -16.48
N LEU A 230 9.23 -0.28 -15.57
CA LEU A 230 9.52 0.71 -14.52
C LEU A 230 10.10 2.04 -15.06
N GLU A 231 9.70 2.44 -16.26
CA GLU A 231 9.90 3.77 -16.80
C GLU A 231 8.72 4.64 -16.32
N PHE A 232 9.04 5.75 -15.66
CA PHE A 232 8.06 6.73 -15.19
C PHE A 232 7.48 7.50 -16.39
N ASN A 233 6.69 6.79 -17.20
CA ASN A 233 5.92 7.34 -18.31
C ASN A 233 4.44 7.32 -17.90
N PRO A 234 3.69 8.42 -18.14
CA PRO A 234 2.24 8.46 -17.95
C PRO A 234 1.49 7.25 -18.54
N GLN A 235 1.96 6.70 -19.66
CA GLN A 235 1.35 5.53 -20.31
C GLN A 235 1.46 4.24 -19.47
N ASN A 236 2.58 4.03 -18.78
CA ASN A 236 2.80 2.84 -17.95
C ASN A 236 1.98 2.90 -16.65
N LEU A 237 1.86 4.10 -16.07
CA LEU A 237 0.99 4.32 -14.91
C LEU A 237 -0.48 4.11 -15.27
N MET A 238 -0.89 4.54 -16.46
CA MET A 238 -2.22 4.30 -17.00
C MET A 238 -2.50 2.80 -17.17
N ALA A 239 -1.55 2.05 -17.74
CA ALA A 239 -1.67 0.60 -17.88
C ALA A 239 -1.85 -0.10 -16.51
N ALA A 240 -1.11 0.34 -15.48
CA ALA A 240 -1.28 -0.15 -14.11
C ALA A 240 -2.70 0.06 -13.57
N GLY A 241 -3.27 1.25 -13.82
CA GLY A 241 -4.66 1.56 -13.47
C GLY A 241 -5.67 0.67 -14.20
N ILE A 242 -5.51 0.51 -15.52
CA ILE A 242 -6.39 -0.33 -16.36
C ILE A 242 -6.39 -1.78 -15.85
N TYR A 243 -5.22 -2.38 -15.67
CA TYR A 243 -5.12 -3.79 -15.25
C TYR A 243 -5.46 -4.00 -13.77
N GLY A 244 -5.21 -3.01 -12.92
CA GLY A 244 -5.68 -3.03 -11.53
C GLY A 244 -7.20 -3.01 -11.42
N LEU A 245 -7.86 -2.15 -12.18
CA LEU A 245 -9.33 -2.06 -12.23
C LEU A 245 -9.95 -3.28 -12.94
N ALA A 246 -9.32 -3.77 -14.01
CA ALA A 246 -9.71 -5.02 -14.66
C ALA A 246 -9.63 -6.20 -13.70
N GLY A 247 -8.55 -6.31 -12.92
CA GLY A 247 -8.39 -7.33 -11.88
C GLY A 247 -9.45 -7.22 -10.79
N PHE A 248 -9.71 -6.01 -10.28
CA PHE A 248 -10.75 -5.75 -9.29
C PHE A 248 -12.14 -6.20 -9.78
N GLY A 249 -12.58 -5.68 -10.92
CA GLY A 249 -13.92 -5.95 -11.42
C GLY A 249 -14.09 -7.42 -11.83
N THR A 250 -13.08 -8.02 -12.46
CA THR A 250 -13.11 -9.47 -12.79
C THR A 250 -13.20 -10.33 -11.55
N GLY A 251 -12.44 -9.99 -10.49
CA GLY A 251 -12.49 -10.71 -9.23
C GLY A 251 -13.76 -10.47 -8.42
N ALA A 252 -14.49 -9.37 -8.64
CA ALA A 252 -15.81 -9.15 -8.02
C ALA A 252 -16.83 -10.17 -8.55
N PHE A 253 -16.71 -10.56 -9.82
CA PHE A 253 -17.55 -11.58 -10.45
C PHE A 253 -17.04 -13.01 -10.29
N GLN A 254 -16.16 -13.28 -9.31
CA GLN A 254 -15.61 -14.61 -9.04
C GLN A 254 -16.70 -15.69 -8.91
N LYS A 255 -17.88 -15.32 -8.38
CA LYS A 255 -19.03 -16.22 -8.17
C LYS A 255 -19.71 -16.70 -9.46
N LEU A 256 -19.56 -15.98 -10.58
CA LEU A 256 -20.20 -16.32 -11.86
C LEU A 256 -19.44 -17.42 -12.64
N GLY A 257 -18.38 -17.98 -12.06
CA GLY A 257 -17.57 -19.02 -12.68
C GLY A 257 -16.75 -18.53 -13.87
N LYS A 258 -16.03 -19.44 -14.53
CA LYS A 258 -15.04 -19.11 -15.58
C LYS A 258 -15.58 -18.20 -16.69
N LEU A 259 -16.80 -18.45 -17.16
CA LEU A 259 -17.42 -17.66 -18.23
C LEU A 259 -17.74 -16.25 -17.74
N GLY A 260 -18.24 -16.10 -16.51
CA GLY A 260 -18.51 -14.80 -15.91
C GLY A 260 -17.27 -13.95 -15.69
N LEU A 261 -16.17 -14.55 -15.21
CA LEU A 261 -14.87 -13.86 -15.14
C LEU A 261 -14.42 -13.40 -16.52
N GLY A 262 -14.59 -14.24 -17.55
CA GLY A 262 -14.13 -13.90 -18.88
C GLY A 262 -14.90 -12.75 -19.52
N VAL A 263 -16.23 -12.75 -19.38
CA VAL A 263 -17.09 -11.65 -19.84
C VAL A 263 -16.77 -10.36 -19.08
N ALA A 264 -16.60 -10.43 -17.75
CA ALA A 264 -16.24 -9.27 -16.94
C ALA A 264 -14.89 -8.67 -17.36
N PHE A 265 -13.85 -9.50 -17.50
CA PHE A 265 -12.52 -9.06 -17.90
C PHE A 265 -12.54 -8.38 -19.27
N MET A 266 -13.15 -9.01 -20.27
CA MET A 266 -13.25 -8.42 -21.61
C MET A 266 -14.05 -7.12 -21.61
N SER A 267 -15.15 -7.04 -20.85
CA SER A 267 -15.98 -5.84 -20.77
C SER A 267 -15.24 -4.67 -20.13
N ILE A 268 -14.53 -4.93 -19.03
CA ILE A 268 -13.78 -3.90 -18.30
C ILE A 268 -12.56 -3.44 -19.11
N THR A 269 -11.80 -4.38 -19.69
CA THR A 269 -10.66 -4.06 -20.55
C THR A 269 -11.12 -3.28 -21.79
N LEU A 270 -12.23 -3.64 -22.43
CA LEU A 270 -12.81 -2.87 -23.53
C LEU A 270 -13.16 -1.44 -23.08
N MET A 271 -13.91 -1.29 -21.99
CA MET A 271 -14.35 0.02 -21.49
C MET A 271 -13.17 0.96 -21.22
N PHE A 272 -12.14 0.47 -20.51
CA PHE A 272 -10.99 1.30 -20.16
C PHE A 272 -10.05 1.54 -21.33
N THR A 273 -9.77 0.53 -22.17
CA THR A 273 -8.88 0.72 -23.32
C THR A 273 -9.48 1.68 -24.36
N VAL A 274 -10.80 1.68 -24.59
CA VAL A 274 -11.47 2.67 -25.47
C VAL A 274 -11.25 4.10 -24.99
N TYR A 275 -11.37 4.33 -23.68
CA TYR A 275 -11.32 5.67 -23.12
C TYR A 275 -9.89 6.19 -22.94
N LEU A 276 -8.96 5.32 -22.57
CA LEU A 276 -7.61 5.69 -22.15
C LEU A 276 -6.56 5.49 -23.26
N GLN A 277 -6.72 4.49 -24.13
CA GLN A 277 -5.72 4.11 -25.14
C GLN A 277 -6.37 3.67 -26.47
N PRO A 278 -7.06 4.59 -27.18
CA PRO A 278 -7.76 4.24 -28.43
C PRO A 278 -6.82 3.75 -29.54
N GLU A 279 -5.55 4.20 -29.54
CA GLU A 279 -4.55 3.86 -30.54
C GLU A 279 -4.12 2.37 -30.52
N VAL A 280 -4.20 1.73 -29.35
CA VAL A 280 -3.71 0.35 -29.12
C VAL A 280 -4.88 -0.62 -28.90
N LEU A 281 -6.11 -0.16 -29.14
CA LEU A 281 -7.33 -0.88 -28.83
C LEU A 281 -7.36 -2.27 -29.46
N TYR A 282 -7.10 -2.37 -30.76
CA TYR A 282 -7.20 -3.64 -31.49
C TYR A 282 -6.18 -4.67 -30.99
N SER A 283 -4.91 -4.28 -30.86
CA SER A 283 -3.84 -5.16 -30.41
C SER A 283 -4.00 -5.59 -28.95
N GLN A 284 -4.45 -4.69 -28.08
CA GLN A 284 -4.66 -4.98 -26.67
C GLN A 284 -5.87 -5.90 -26.43
N LEU A 285 -7.00 -5.69 -27.12
CA LEU A 285 -8.16 -6.58 -27.02
C LEU A 285 -7.87 -7.96 -27.58
N LEU A 286 -7.19 -8.04 -28.72
CA LEU A 286 -6.85 -9.32 -29.33
C LEU A 286 -5.87 -10.12 -28.44
N SER A 287 -4.87 -9.46 -27.87
CA SER A 287 -3.94 -10.08 -26.92
C SER A 287 -4.63 -10.53 -25.62
N SER A 288 -5.52 -9.69 -25.08
CA SER A 288 -6.29 -10.00 -23.87
C SER A 288 -7.27 -11.16 -24.11
N GLY A 289 -7.89 -11.22 -25.30
CA GLY A 289 -8.75 -12.32 -25.72
C GLY A 289 -8.02 -13.64 -25.87
N ILE A 290 -6.77 -13.64 -26.36
CA ILE A 290 -5.93 -14.86 -26.38
C ILE A 290 -5.60 -15.31 -24.96
N GLY A 291 -5.27 -14.38 -24.06
CA GLY A 291 -5.06 -14.69 -22.64
C GLY A 291 -6.30 -15.30 -21.97
N LEU A 292 -7.48 -14.78 -22.31
CA LEU A 292 -8.78 -15.32 -21.90
C LEU A 292 -8.97 -16.76 -22.38
N LEU A 293 -8.75 -17.02 -23.67
CA LEU A 293 -8.88 -18.35 -24.25
C LEU A 293 -7.94 -19.35 -23.57
N LEU A 294 -6.70 -18.94 -23.29
CA LEU A 294 -5.72 -19.76 -22.59
C LEU A 294 -6.19 -20.08 -21.16
N PHE A 295 -6.78 -19.11 -20.46
CA PHE A 295 -7.39 -19.32 -19.14
C PHE A 295 -8.60 -20.25 -19.17
N LEU A 296 -9.47 -20.15 -20.18
CA LEU A 296 -10.64 -21.03 -20.33
C LEU A 296 -10.22 -22.48 -20.60
N LEU A 297 -9.23 -22.68 -21.48
CA LEU A 297 -8.64 -23.98 -21.81
C LEU A 297 -7.89 -24.60 -20.63
N PHE A 298 -7.34 -23.78 -19.71
CA PHE A 298 -6.62 -24.29 -18.56
C PHE A 298 -7.56 -25.09 -17.64
N PRO A 299 -7.32 -26.40 -17.42
CA PRO A 299 -8.21 -27.24 -16.63
C PRO A 299 -8.20 -26.75 -15.19
N SER A 300 -9.30 -26.12 -14.76
CA SER A 300 -9.42 -25.68 -13.38
C SER A 300 -9.74 -26.90 -12.53
N THR A 301 -8.73 -27.44 -11.86
CA THR A 301 -8.89 -28.52 -10.89
C THR A 301 -9.49 -28.02 -9.56
N THR A 302 -9.89 -26.75 -9.49
CA THR A 302 -10.65 -26.24 -8.36
C THR A 302 -12.04 -26.83 -8.43
N SER A 303 -12.24 -27.90 -7.66
CA SER A 303 -13.54 -28.44 -7.30
C SER A 303 -14.48 -27.28 -6.95
N GLN A 304 -15.64 -27.25 -7.58
CA GLN A 304 -16.77 -26.43 -7.16
C GLN A 304 -17.34 -26.84 -5.77
N HIS A 305 -16.65 -27.68 -5.02
CA HIS A 305 -17.01 -28.08 -3.67
C HIS A 305 -16.11 -27.36 -2.68
N ASP A 306 -16.59 -26.23 -2.17
CA ASP A 306 -16.37 -25.77 -0.79
C ASP A 306 -17.13 -24.47 -0.44
N PHE A 307 -18.14 -24.08 -1.23
CA PHE A 307 -19.06 -23.00 -0.82
C PHE A 307 -20.30 -23.50 -0.05
N LEU A 308 -20.56 -24.82 -0.05
CA LEU A 308 -21.60 -25.47 0.75
C LEU A 308 -21.02 -26.33 1.88
N LYS A 309 -19.69 -26.34 2.04
CA LYS A 309 -19.12 -26.73 3.32
C LYS A 309 -19.19 -25.48 4.15
N ASP A 310 -19.93 -25.51 5.25
CA ASP A 310 -19.73 -24.57 6.33
C ASP A 310 -18.22 -24.45 6.51
N LYS A 311 -17.67 -23.30 6.14
CA LYS A 311 -16.34 -22.92 6.60
C LYS A 311 -16.44 -23.17 8.09
N PRO A 312 -15.68 -24.12 8.70
CA PRO A 312 -15.82 -24.40 10.12
C PRO A 312 -15.76 -23.04 10.77
N MET A 313 -16.87 -22.69 11.41
CA MET A 313 -17.06 -21.39 12.03
C MET A 313 -15.74 -21.13 12.75
N PRO A 314 -14.98 -20.07 12.38
CA PRO A 314 -13.65 -19.90 12.92
C PRO A 314 -13.82 -20.02 14.41
N GLU A 315 -13.16 -21.04 14.98
CA GLU A 315 -13.26 -21.55 16.36
C GLU A 315 -14.04 -20.57 17.21
N VAL A 316 -15.25 -20.91 17.67
CA VAL A 316 -16.24 -19.95 18.22
C VAL A 316 -15.60 -19.00 19.24
N GLU A 317 -14.59 -19.47 19.97
CA GLU A 317 -13.69 -18.66 20.80
C GLU A 317 -13.07 -17.45 20.07
N SER A 318 -12.52 -17.61 18.87
CA SER A 318 -11.96 -16.53 18.04
C SER A 318 -13.02 -15.53 17.55
N THR A 319 -14.26 -15.97 17.34
CA THR A 319 -15.36 -15.09 16.91
C THR A 319 -15.93 -14.32 18.09
N VAL A 320 -16.16 -14.99 19.23
CA VAL A 320 -16.54 -14.38 20.51
C VAL A 320 -15.46 -13.42 20.99
N THR A 321 -14.18 -13.78 20.86
CA THR A 321 -13.06 -12.90 21.21
C THR A 321 -13.04 -11.66 20.33
N LYS A 322 -13.19 -11.80 19.00
CA LYS A 322 -13.25 -10.64 18.09
C LYS A 322 -14.44 -9.73 18.38
N VAL A 323 -15.62 -10.30 18.64
CA VAL A 323 -16.84 -9.53 18.99
C VAL A 323 -16.66 -8.82 20.33
N LYS A 324 -16.03 -9.48 21.31
CA LYS A 324 -15.66 -8.87 22.59
C LYS A 324 -14.65 -7.75 22.44
N THR A 325 -13.62 -7.92 21.61
CA THR A 325 -12.65 -6.85 21.29
C THR A 325 -13.34 -5.64 20.67
N VAL A 326 -14.35 -5.85 19.81
CA VAL A 326 -15.13 -4.74 19.25
C VAL A 326 -15.93 -4.01 20.35
N ALA A 327 -16.54 -4.74 21.28
CA ALA A 327 -17.21 -4.14 22.44
C ALA A 327 -16.24 -3.32 23.30
N ASP A 328 -15.06 -3.88 23.61
CA ASP A 328 -14.02 -3.19 24.40
C ASP A 328 -13.52 -1.91 23.71
N ILE A 329 -13.40 -1.90 22.37
CA ILE A 329 -13.06 -0.70 21.59
C ILE A 329 -14.13 0.37 21.74
N PHE A 330 -15.41 0.00 21.66
CA PHE A 330 -16.51 0.97 21.82
C PHE A 330 -16.58 1.53 23.25
N ASP A 331 -16.28 0.73 24.28
CA ASP A 331 -16.15 1.21 25.65
C ASP A 331 -14.97 2.17 25.84
N GLN A 332 -13.82 1.87 25.22
CA GLN A 332 -12.67 2.78 25.24
C GLN A 332 -12.98 4.11 24.55
N ILE A 333 -13.71 4.10 23.44
CA ILE A 333 -14.17 5.32 22.76
C ILE A 333 -15.10 6.12 23.68
N ALA A 334 -16.08 5.46 24.32
CA ALA A 334 -16.97 6.12 25.28
C ALA A 334 -16.20 6.77 26.44
N TYR A 335 -15.21 6.08 26.99
CA TYR A 335 -14.37 6.61 28.06
C TYR A 335 -13.51 7.79 27.59
N SER A 336 -12.93 7.71 26.40
CA SER A 336 -12.15 8.81 25.82
C SER A 336 -12.99 10.06 25.55
N ALA A 337 -14.26 9.88 25.15
CA ALA A 337 -15.20 10.99 24.96
C ALA A 337 -15.54 11.69 26.30
N GLN A 338 -15.72 10.93 27.38
CA GLN A 338 -15.95 11.48 28.73
C GLN A 338 -14.69 12.17 29.28
N ALA A 339 -13.50 11.65 28.99
CA ALA A 339 -12.26 12.28 29.40
C ALA A 339 -12.03 13.63 28.69
N ALA A 340 -12.41 13.74 27.41
CA ALA A 340 -12.33 14.99 26.65
C ALA A 340 -13.25 16.09 27.22
N GLU A 341 -14.40 15.72 27.79
CA GLU A 341 -15.32 16.66 28.46
C GLU A 341 -14.66 17.35 29.67
N ALA A 342 -13.89 16.58 30.47
CA ALA A 342 -13.21 17.08 31.66
C ALA A 342 -12.13 18.14 31.37
N GLU A 343 -11.58 18.17 30.14
CA GLU A 343 -10.62 19.18 29.71
C GLU A 343 -11.29 20.47 29.20
N VAL A 344 -12.43 20.36 28.49
CA VAL A 344 -13.15 21.51 27.92
C VAL A 344 -13.66 22.46 29.02
N GLY A 345 -14.03 21.92 30.19
CA GLY A 345 -14.52 22.68 31.33
C GLY A 345 -13.51 23.63 32.00
N LYS A 346 -12.21 23.53 31.70
CA LYS A 346 -11.15 24.28 32.42
C LYS A 346 -10.72 25.61 31.77
N SER A 347 -11.32 26.02 30.65
CA SER A 347 -10.81 27.13 29.82
C SER A 347 -11.76 28.33 29.67
N LYS A 348 -12.35 28.80 30.77
CA LYS A 348 -13.08 30.09 30.75
C LYS A 348 -12.07 31.22 30.99
N PRO A 349 -11.86 32.15 30.02
CA PRO A 349 -10.96 33.27 30.24
C PRO A 349 -11.50 34.17 31.35
N GLU A 350 -10.60 34.67 32.20
CA GLU A 350 -10.98 35.60 33.26
C GLU A 350 -11.15 37.03 32.69
N ILE A 351 -11.96 37.86 33.36
CA ILE A 351 -12.20 39.27 32.97
C ILE A 351 -10.91 40.06 32.68
N PRO A 352 -9.82 39.92 33.48
CA PRO A 352 -8.56 40.60 33.18
C PRO A 352 -7.92 40.22 31.83
N GLU A 353 -8.11 38.98 31.37
CA GLU A 353 -7.61 38.53 30.06
C GLU A 353 -8.40 39.18 28.92
N LEU A 354 -9.73 39.24 29.08
CA LEU A 354 -10.63 39.91 28.14
C LEU A 354 -10.36 41.42 28.08
N MET A 355 -10.02 42.03 29.21
CA MET A 355 -9.59 43.42 29.29
C MET A 355 -8.32 43.67 28.47
N ASN A 356 -7.32 42.79 28.54
CA ASN A 356 -6.10 42.94 27.74
C ASN A 356 -6.39 42.94 26.24
N VAL A 357 -7.29 42.07 25.78
CA VAL A 357 -7.73 42.02 24.37
C VAL A 357 -8.40 43.34 23.96
N LEU A 358 -9.26 43.89 24.83
CA LEU A 358 -9.90 45.18 24.59
C LEU A 358 -8.87 46.32 24.47
N VAL A 359 -7.91 46.37 25.40
CA VAL A 359 -6.86 47.39 25.45
C VAL A 359 -5.99 47.33 24.20
N GLU A 360 -5.62 46.13 23.76
CA GLU A 360 -4.84 45.98 22.53
C GLU A 360 -5.59 46.47 21.29
N ARG A 361 -6.90 46.23 21.22
CA ARG A 361 -7.72 46.61 20.05
C ARG A 361 -8.08 48.08 20.01
N VAL A 362 -8.37 48.70 21.16
CA VAL A 362 -8.90 50.07 21.21
C VAL A 362 -7.87 51.10 21.72
N CYS A 363 -7.11 50.75 22.77
CA CYS A 363 -6.20 51.70 23.42
C CYS A 363 -4.84 51.83 22.72
N LYS A 364 -4.34 50.77 22.05
CA LYS A 364 -3.00 50.73 21.44
C LYS A 364 -2.70 51.90 20.49
N ASN A 365 -3.70 52.35 19.74
CA ASN A 365 -3.59 53.47 18.79
C ASN A 365 -4.20 54.77 19.34
N CYS A 366 -4.43 54.87 20.65
CA CYS A 366 -5.02 56.05 21.29
C CYS A 366 -3.92 57.06 21.66
N PRO A 367 -4.07 58.37 21.34
CA PRO A 367 -3.07 59.38 21.67
C PRO A 367 -2.89 59.59 23.18
N THR A 368 -3.87 59.20 24.01
CA THR A 368 -3.80 59.32 25.48
C THR A 368 -3.36 58.04 26.18
N LEU A 369 -2.87 57.03 25.45
CA LEU A 369 -2.44 55.73 26.00
C LEU A 369 -1.51 55.90 27.21
N ASP A 370 -0.44 56.70 27.06
CA ASP A 370 0.55 56.90 28.12
C ASP A 370 -0.10 57.49 29.38
N THR A 371 -0.92 58.52 29.25
CA THR A 371 -1.62 59.11 30.41
C THR A 371 -2.55 58.11 31.10
N CYS A 372 -3.33 57.33 30.34
CA CYS A 372 -4.28 56.36 30.91
C CYS A 372 -3.60 55.17 31.60
N TRP A 373 -2.47 54.68 31.07
CA TRP A 373 -1.82 53.43 31.52
C TRP A 373 -0.56 53.65 32.38
N THR A 374 0.06 54.83 32.38
CA THR A 374 1.20 55.14 33.29
C THR A 374 0.79 56.05 34.44
N ARG A 375 0.08 57.15 34.15
CA ARG A 375 -0.29 58.15 35.17
C ARG A 375 -1.59 57.83 35.90
N GLU A 376 -2.61 57.34 35.19
CA GLU A 376 -3.95 57.12 35.74
C GLU A 376 -4.38 55.63 35.74
N PHE A 377 -3.41 54.72 35.83
CA PHE A 377 -3.61 53.27 35.70
C PHE A 377 -4.80 52.73 36.51
N TYR A 378 -4.83 52.99 37.83
CA TYR A 378 -5.88 52.48 38.72
C TYR A 378 -7.28 52.95 38.30
N ARG A 379 -7.41 54.22 37.93
CA ARG A 379 -8.68 54.82 37.53
C ARG A 379 -9.17 54.23 36.21
N THR A 380 -8.26 54.05 35.25
CA THR A 380 -8.53 53.42 33.96
C THR A 380 -8.96 51.96 34.14
N TYR A 381 -8.22 51.18 34.95
CA TYR A 381 -8.54 49.78 35.22
C TYR A 381 -9.92 49.61 35.84
N HIS A 382 -10.24 50.39 36.87
CA HIS A 382 -11.57 50.35 37.50
C HIS A 382 -12.70 50.74 36.54
N LEU A 383 -12.47 51.74 35.68
CA LEU A 383 -13.46 52.12 34.67
C LEU A 383 -13.73 50.97 33.70
N LEU A 384 -12.68 50.31 33.19
CA LEU A 384 -12.85 49.16 32.30
C LEU A 384 -13.57 48.00 33.00
N PHE A 385 -13.16 47.66 34.22
CA PHE A 385 -13.76 46.58 34.99
C PHE A 385 -15.26 46.82 35.22
N ASN A 386 -15.62 48.02 35.66
CA ASN A 386 -17.03 48.40 35.85
C ASN A 386 -17.81 48.38 34.53
N LEU A 387 -17.16 48.67 33.41
CA LEU A 387 -17.78 48.63 32.10
C LEU A 387 -18.07 47.19 31.66
N PHE A 388 -17.18 46.22 31.96
CA PHE A 388 -17.46 44.79 31.78
C PHE A 388 -18.63 44.32 32.67
N GLU A 389 -18.62 44.69 33.96
CA GLU A 389 -19.69 44.36 34.91
C GLU A 389 -21.05 44.93 34.46
N TRP A 390 -21.04 46.14 33.90
CA TRP A 390 -22.25 46.79 33.40
C TRP A 390 -22.84 46.09 32.16
N VAL A 391 -21.98 45.68 31.22
CA VAL A 391 -22.41 44.89 30.03
C VAL A 391 -22.90 43.49 30.43
N GLU A 392 -22.30 42.88 31.47
CA GLU A 392 -22.70 41.57 31.97
C GLU A 392 -24.13 41.58 32.56
N ARG A 393 -24.54 42.68 33.21
CA ARG A 393 -25.87 42.84 33.82
C ARG A 393 -27.01 43.10 32.84
N GLU A 394 -26.73 43.19 31.54
CA GLU A 394 -27.74 43.40 30.48
C GLU A 394 -28.65 44.64 30.71
N GLU A 395 -28.12 45.70 31.34
CA GLU A 395 -28.85 46.97 31.51
C GLU A 395 -28.99 47.71 30.17
N GLU A 396 -30.06 48.51 29.98
CA GLU A 396 -30.33 49.20 28.71
C GLU A 396 -29.14 50.05 28.23
N MET A 397 -28.53 49.54 27.15
CA MET A 397 -27.22 49.94 26.63
C MET A 397 -27.31 51.23 25.82
N ASN A 398 -27.32 52.38 26.49
CA ASN A 398 -27.17 53.67 25.79
C ASN A 398 -25.98 54.46 26.34
N VAL A 399 -25.14 54.99 25.43
CA VAL A 399 -24.02 55.88 25.76
C VAL A 399 -24.49 57.09 26.60
N GLN A 400 -25.77 57.45 26.47
CA GLN A 400 -26.40 58.51 27.27
C GLN A 400 -26.48 58.17 28.77
N ASN A 401 -26.64 56.90 29.13
CA ASN A 401 -26.78 56.41 30.51
C ASN A 401 -25.44 56.24 31.25
N LEU A 402 -24.31 56.35 30.53
CA LEU A 402 -22.98 56.24 31.15
C LEU A 402 -22.65 57.46 32.03
N PRO A 403 -22.02 57.25 33.20
CA PRO A 403 -21.57 58.33 34.08
C PRO A 403 -20.76 59.39 33.33
N VAL A 404 -21.03 60.66 33.64
CA VAL A 404 -20.34 61.81 33.01
C VAL A 404 -18.83 61.76 33.25
N GLU A 405 -18.40 61.20 34.38
CA GLU A 405 -16.99 61.02 34.72
C GLU A 405 -16.25 60.12 33.73
N TRP A 406 -16.89 59.06 33.22
CA TRP A 406 -16.28 58.15 32.25
C TRP A 406 -16.15 58.79 30.87
N LYS A 407 -17.11 59.65 30.51
CA LYS A 407 -17.07 60.46 29.27
C LYS A 407 -15.93 61.48 29.29
N ARG A 408 -15.60 62.01 30.46
CA ARG A 408 -14.45 62.91 30.65
C ARG A 408 -13.11 62.18 30.67
N HIS A 409 -13.09 60.93 31.15
CA HIS A 409 -11.87 60.11 31.28
C HIS A 409 -11.42 59.50 29.94
N CYS A 410 -12.36 59.01 29.10
CA CYS A 410 -12.02 58.31 27.86
C CYS A 410 -12.62 59.01 26.62
N GLY A 411 -11.76 59.58 25.76
CA GLY A 411 -12.18 60.17 24.48
C GLY A 411 -12.73 59.16 23.46
N LYS A 412 -12.41 57.86 23.64
CA LYS A 412 -12.87 56.74 22.82
C LYS A 412 -13.92 55.86 23.52
N LEU A 413 -14.66 56.41 24.49
CA LEU A 413 -15.60 55.63 25.32
C LEU A 413 -16.64 54.86 24.49
N LYS A 414 -17.09 55.41 23.36
CA LYS A 414 -18.03 54.72 22.45
C LYS A 414 -17.41 53.47 21.83
N GLU A 415 -16.16 53.56 21.37
CA GLU A 415 -15.41 52.43 20.80
C GLU A 415 -15.11 51.38 21.87
N MET A 416 -14.82 51.81 23.11
CA MET A 416 -14.63 50.92 24.26
C MET A 416 -15.91 50.15 24.60
N LEU A 417 -17.06 50.83 24.64
CA LEU A 417 -18.36 50.20 24.92
C LEU A 417 -18.71 49.15 23.86
N LEU A 418 -18.58 49.48 22.58
CA LEU A 418 -18.80 48.55 21.48
C LEU A 418 -17.82 47.37 21.52
N GLY A 419 -16.55 47.64 21.87
CA GLY A 419 -15.53 46.61 22.02
C GLY A 419 -15.87 45.61 23.13
N VAL A 420 -16.32 46.09 24.30
CA VAL A 420 -16.74 45.21 25.41
C VAL A 420 -18.00 44.43 25.05
N GLN A 421 -19.00 45.06 24.43
CA GLN A 421 -20.18 44.36 23.92
C GLN A 421 -19.79 43.21 23.00
N PHE A 422 -18.95 43.48 22.01
CA PHE A 422 -18.50 42.49 21.05
C PHE A 422 -17.75 41.33 21.74
N ILE A 423 -16.83 41.64 22.66
CA ILE A 423 -16.07 40.62 23.40
C ILE A 423 -17.01 39.77 24.27
N MET A 424 -17.94 40.38 24.99
CA MET A 424 -18.89 39.67 25.86
C MET A 424 -19.88 38.82 25.06
N GLU A 425 -20.41 39.33 23.94
CA GLU A 425 -21.28 38.56 23.06
C GLU A 425 -20.54 37.39 22.41
N HIS A 426 -19.28 37.60 22.02
CA HIS A 426 -18.41 36.55 21.51
C HIS A 426 -18.16 35.45 22.56
N GLU A 427 -17.86 35.82 23.80
CA GLU A 427 -17.67 34.85 24.89
C GLU A 427 -18.97 34.11 25.23
N LYS A 428 -20.12 34.78 25.27
CA LYS A 428 -21.44 34.12 25.44
C LYS A 428 -21.69 33.11 24.31
N SER A 429 -21.37 33.47 23.07
CA SER A 429 -21.47 32.57 21.91
C SER A 429 -20.56 31.35 22.08
N ILE A 430 -19.29 31.55 22.42
CA ILE A 430 -18.33 30.46 22.68
C ILE A 430 -18.82 29.55 23.80
N GLU A 431 -19.32 30.11 24.91
CA GLU A 431 -19.86 29.35 26.03
C GLU A 431 -21.06 28.49 25.60
N SER A 432 -21.96 29.04 24.78
CA SER A 432 -23.09 28.29 24.21
C SER A 432 -22.63 27.13 23.30
N TRP A 433 -21.59 27.35 22.49
CA TRP A 433 -21.02 26.30 21.63
C TRP A 433 -20.32 25.22 22.44
N ARG A 434 -19.58 25.60 23.49
CA ARG A 434 -18.96 24.66 24.42
C ARG A 434 -20.01 23.79 25.10
N SER A 435 -21.08 24.39 25.62
CA SER A 435 -22.20 23.66 26.24
C SER A 435 -22.88 22.68 25.27
N ARG A 436 -23.07 23.07 24.00
CA ARG A 436 -23.61 22.17 22.98
C ARG A 436 -22.65 21.03 22.64
N LEU A 437 -21.35 21.31 22.60
CA LEU A 437 -20.33 20.31 22.32
C LEU A 437 -20.26 19.26 23.44
N THR A 438 -20.28 19.69 24.72
CA THR A 438 -20.26 18.77 25.86
C THR A 438 -21.51 17.89 25.89
N ALA A 439 -22.70 18.48 25.67
CA ALA A 439 -23.95 17.72 25.58
C ALA A 439 -23.92 16.65 24.46
N ASN A 440 -23.34 16.99 23.31
CA ASN A 440 -23.16 16.05 22.20
C ASN A 440 -22.15 14.95 22.51
N GLN A 441 -21.02 15.28 23.15
CA GLN A 441 -20.01 14.31 23.57
C GLN A 441 -20.61 13.32 24.58
N GLU A 442 -21.38 13.79 25.54
CA GLU A 442 -22.08 12.96 26.52
C GLU A 442 -23.11 12.04 25.85
N ALA A 443 -23.89 12.56 24.89
CA ALA A 443 -24.82 11.76 24.11
C ALA A 443 -24.11 10.67 23.27
N LEU A 444 -22.98 10.98 22.63
CA LEU A 444 -22.17 10.03 21.87
C LEU A 444 -21.57 8.95 22.78
N ALA A 445 -21.05 9.34 23.95
CA ALA A 445 -20.52 8.39 24.92
C ALA A 445 -21.60 7.37 25.35
N ARG A 446 -22.82 7.84 25.64
CA ARG A 446 -23.97 6.97 25.95
C ARG A 446 -24.32 6.03 24.80
N GLN A 447 -24.27 6.50 23.56
CA GLN A 447 -24.54 5.67 22.38
C GLN A 447 -23.49 4.58 22.21
N PHE A 448 -22.20 4.90 22.33
CA PHE A 448 -21.13 3.91 22.24
C PHE A 448 -21.20 2.87 23.37
N GLN A 449 -21.53 3.30 24.59
CA GLN A 449 -21.75 2.39 25.70
C GLN A 449 -22.94 1.45 25.46
N SER A 450 -24.04 1.97 24.90
CA SER A 450 -25.21 1.16 24.54
C SER A 450 -24.88 0.13 23.45
N VAL A 451 -24.12 0.53 22.43
CA VAL A 451 -23.65 -0.36 21.35
C VAL A 451 -22.73 -1.45 21.90
N SER A 452 -21.78 -1.08 22.76
CA SER A 452 -20.91 -2.04 23.47
C SER A 452 -21.71 -3.07 24.26
N GLN A 453 -22.73 -2.64 25.02
CA GLN A 453 -23.61 -3.55 25.78
C GLN A 453 -24.37 -4.53 24.87
N VAL A 454 -24.93 -4.06 23.75
CA VAL A 454 -25.64 -4.91 22.79
C VAL A 454 -24.69 -5.94 22.17
N ILE A 455 -23.50 -5.51 21.75
CA ILE A 455 -22.47 -6.39 21.18
C ILE A 455 -21.99 -7.41 22.22
N GLY A 456 -21.80 -6.98 23.48
CA GLY A 456 -21.45 -7.85 24.60
C GLY A 456 -22.53 -8.89 24.90
N HIS A 457 -23.81 -8.52 24.81
CA HIS A 457 -24.93 -9.46 24.95
C HIS A 457 -24.95 -10.48 23.82
N LEU A 458 -24.75 -10.05 22.57
CA LEU A 458 -24.64 -10.93 21.41
C LEU A 458 -23.47 -11.91 21.56
N ALA A 459 -22.31 -11.44 22.04
CA ALA A 459 -21.15 -12.31 22.31
C ALA A 459 -21.47 -13.38 23.37
N LYS A 460 -22.18 -12.99 24.45
CA LYS A 460 -22.63 -13.92 25.49
C LYS A 460 -23.65 -14.93 24.96
N GLU A 461 -24.61 -14.50 24.15
CA GLU A 461 -25.63 -15.37 23.56
C GLU A 461 -25.02 -16.37 22.57
N LEU A 462 -24.06 -15.94 21.75
CA LEU A 462 -23.31 -16.83 20.86
C LEU A 462 -22.51 -17.89 21.64
N ASN A 463 -21.88 -17.51 22.75
CA ASN A 463 -21.15 -18.45 23.61
C ASN A 463 -22.11 -19.41 24.34
N ALA A 464 -23.27 -18.93 24.80
CA ALA A 464 -24.27 -19.75 25.48
C ALA A 464 -24.89 -20.80 24.55
N ARG A 465 -25.23 -20.44 23.30
CA ARG A 465 -25.76 -21.41 22.31
C ARG A 465 -24.73 -22.48 21.96
N HIS A 466 -23.45 -22.12 21.90
CA HIS A 466 -22.38 -23.08 21.62
C HIS A 466 -22.14 -24.09 22.75
N ASN A 467 -22.30 -23.69 24.02
CA ASN A 467 -22.12 -24.60 25.17
C ASN A 467 -23.31 -25.56 25.38
N VAL A 468 -24.43 -25.35 24.67
CA VAL A 468 -25.66 -26.16 24.77
C VAL A 468 -25.74 -27.21 23.65
N GLU A 469 -25.04 -27.00 22.53
CA GLU A 469 -24.81 -27.99 21.45
C GLU A 469 -23.58 -28.84 21.75
#